data_AF-A0A7K8L734-F1
#
_entry.id   AF-A0A7K8L734-F1
#
_cell.length_a   1.000
_cell.length_b   1.000
_cell.length_c   1.000
_cell.angle_alpha   90.00
_cell.angle_beta   90.00
_cell.angle_gamma   90.00
#
_symmetry.space_group_name_H-M   'P 1'
#
loop_
_entity.id
_entity.type
_entity.pdbx_description
1 polymer ?
#
loop_
_entity_poly.entity_id
_entity_poly.type
_entity_poly.pdbx_seq_one_letter_code
_entity_poly.pdbx_strand_id
1 'polypeptide(L)'
;STKARSNEFAEKNGLQKYEYVLHPRTTGFTFVVERLREGDNLDAIHDITVAYPQNIPQTEKHLLNGNFPKEIHFHVQRYPIDTVPTSKEELQLWCRKRWEEKEERLRHFYEGGKCFSATGQSIIPPCKSELRVLAVKCVSLLYWTLFPLGMLALLYLYSFARWYFAAMIIFFVAQQKIFGGLELIELACHRYFKKQQKFHDTKIKSC
;
A
#
# COMPACT_ATOMS: atom_id res chain seq x y z
N SER A 1 -12.56 -17.76 15.14
CA SER A 1 -11.46 -16.78 15.18
C SER A 1 -10.42 -17.13 14.11
N THR A 2 -9.83 -16.14 13.44
CA THR A 2 -8.80 -16.34 12.40
C THR A 2 -7.56 -17.05 12.96
N LYS A 3 -7.20 -16.80 14.23
CA LYS A 3 -6.11 -17.50 14.93
C LYS A 3 -6.36 -19.00 15.06
N ALA A 4 -7.56 -19.40 15.44
CA ALA A 4 -7.92 -20.82 15.56
C ALA A 4 -7.73 -21.59 14.25
N ARG A 5 -8.17 -21.01 13.12
CA ARG A 5 -7.96 -21.58 11.78
C ARG A 5 -6.50 -21.68 11.38
N SER A 6 -5.67 -20.71 11.80
CA SER A 6 -4.23 -20.75 11.59
C SER A 6 -3.57 -21.86 12.42
N ASN A 7 -4.02 -22.06 13.65
CA ASN A 7 -3.50 -23.12 14.53
C ASN A 7 -3.86 -24.52 14.03
N GLU A 8 -5.09 -24.73 13.57
CA GLU A 8 -5.53 -25.98 12.94
C GLU A 8 -4.70 -26.28 11.67
N PHE A 9 -4.41 -25.26 10.86
CA PHE A 9 -3.51 -25.40 9.72
C PHE A 9 -2.09 -25.80 10.15
N ALA A 10 -1.57 -25.19 11.22
CA ALA A 10 -0.25 -25.53 11.75
C ALA A 10 -0.19 -26.98 12.21
N GLU A 11 -1.17 -27.43 13.01
CA GLU A 11 -1.26 -28.82 13.50
C GLU A 11 -1.34 -29.83 12.34
N LYS A 12 -2.21 -29.59 11.36
CA LYS A 12 -2.38 -30.48 10.20
C LYS A 12 -1.10 -30.65 9.37
N ASN A 13 -0.23 -29.65 9.36
CA ASN A 13 1.01 -29.63 8.58
C ASN A 13 2.26 -29.86 9.45
N GLY A 14 2.11 -30.17 10.75
CA GLY A 14 3.24 -30.35 11.66
C GLY A 14 4.10 -29.10 11.87
N LEU A 15 3.51 -27.90 11.72
CA LEU A 15 4.19 -26.63 11.91
C LEU A 15 4.00 -26.11 13.34
N GLN A 16 4.95 -25.28 13.80
CA GLN A 16 4.80 -24.58 15.07
C GLN A 16 3.59 -23.63 15.06
N LYS A 17 2.94 -23.48 16.21
CA LYS A 17 1.86 -22.49 16.38
C LYS A 17 2.47 -21.12 16.65
N TYR A 18 1.98 -20.12 15.92
CA TYR A 18 2.39 -18.74 16.08
C TYR A 18 1.41 -18.00 17.00
N GLU A 19 1.96 -17.18 17.90
CA GLU A 19 1.22 -16.41 18.86
C GLU A 19 0.97 -14.98 18.38
N TYR A 20 1.95 -14.37 17.71
CA TYR A 20 1.94 -12.97 17.29
C TYR A 20 1.60 -12.76 15.81
N VAL A 21 1.86 -13.76 14.95
CA VAL A 21 1.46 -13.75 13.55
C VAL A 21 0.57 -14.95 13.18
N LEU A 22 -0.09 -14.87 12.03
CA LEU A 22 -0.79 -15.99 11.42
C LEU A 22 0.08 -16.61 10.33
N HIS A 23 -0.06 -17.92 10.10
CA HIS A 23 0.67 -18.60 9.03
C HIS A 23 0.36 -17.99 7.65
N PRO A 24 1.38 -17.75 6.81
CA PRO A 24 1.19 -17.12 5.51
C PRO A 24 0.44 -18.02 4.54
N ARG A 25 -0.36 -17.39 3.67
CA ARG A 25 -0.92 -18.06 2.49
C ARG A 25 0.08 -17.96 1.34
N THR A 26 0.95 -18.97 1.23
CA THR A 26 2.07 -18.93 0.28
C THR A 26 1.64 -18.99 -1.19
N THR A 27 0.55 -19.68 -1.51
CA THR A 27 0.08 -19.85 -2.91
C THR A 27 -0.25 -18.52 -3.58
N GLY A 28 -0.96 -17.63 -2.88
CA GLY A 28 -1.31 -16.31 -3.42
C GLY A 28 -0.08 -15.42 -3.55
N PHE A 29 0.83 -15.48 -2.58
CA PHE A 29 2.10 -14.76 -2.63
C PHE A 29 2.94 -15.18 -3.84
N THR A 30 3.14 -16.50 -4.06
CA THR A 30 3.93 -16.97 -5.20
C THR A 30 3.32 -16.56 -6.53
N PHE A 31 2.00 -16.70 -6.67
CA PHE A 31 1.29 -16.31 -7.89
C PHE A 31 1.47 -14.83 -8.22
N VAL A 32 1.35 -13.94 -7.23
CA VAL A 32 1.52 -12.50 -7.43
C VAL A 32 2.96 -12.16 -7.83
N VAL A 33 3.95 -12.73 -7.15
CA VAL A 33 5.37 -12.49 -7.46
C VAL A 33 5.73 -12.97 -8.87
N GLU A 34 5.29 -14.18 -9.24
CA GLU A 34 5.48 -14.74 -10.59
C GLU A 34 4.86 -13.80 -11.64
N ARG A 35 3.61 -13.37 -11.45
CA ARG A 35 2.92 -12.53 -12.43
C ARG A 35 3.56 -11.15 -12.59
N LEU A 36 4.06 -10.56 -11.50
CA LEU A 36 4.74 -9.27 -11.54
C LEU A 36 6.13 -9.37 -12.18
N ARG A 37 6.84 -10.50 -12.01
CA ARG A 37 8.10 -10.80 -12.70
C ARG A 37 7.91 -10.93 -14.21
N GLU A 38 6.91 -11.67 -14.66
CA GLU A 38 6.59 -11.82 -16.09
C GLU A 38 6.34 -10.46 -16.78
N GLY A 39 5.76 -9.51 -16.03
CA GLY A 39 5.46 -8.18 -16.53
C GLY A 39 6.59 -7.17 -16.41
N ASP A 40 7.77 -7.55 -15.88
CA ASP A 40 8.88 -6.63 -15.56
C ASP A 40 8.43 -5.46 -14.66
N ASN A 41 7.54 -5.73 -13.71
CA ASN A 41 6.91 -4.73 -12.83
C ASN A 41 7.24 -4.94 -11.34
N LEU A 42 8.28 -5.74 -11.03
CA LEU A 42 8.68 -6.03 -9.65
C LEU A 42 10.15 -5.72 -9.41
N ASP A 43 10.41 -4.57 -8.78
CA ASP A 43 11.76 -4.13 -8.40
C ASP A 43 12.22 -4.73 -7.05
N ALA A 44 11.34 -4.74 -6.05
CA ALA A 44 11.65 -5.25 -4.72
C ALA A 44 10.41 -5.65 -3.92
N ILE A 45 10.61 -6.57 -2.97
CA ILE A 45 9.62 -6.93 -1.96
C ILE A 45 9.95 -6.19 -0.67
N HIS A 46 9.00 -5.43 -0.16
CA HIS A 46 9.13 -4.73 1.12
C HIS A 46 8.45 -5.55 2.21
N ASP A 47 9.26 -6.05 3.14
CA ASP A 47 8.77 -6.70 4.34
C ASP A 47 8.59 -5.67 5.45
N ILE A 48 7.35 -5.55 5.95
CA ILE A 48 6.98 -4.59 6.99
C ILE A 48 6.40 -5.36 8.18
N THR A 49 6.99 -5.12 9.35
CA THR A 49 6.47 -5.55 10.65
C THR A 49 6.06 -4.32 11.45
N VAL A 50 4.85 -4.32 11.97
CA VAL A 50 4.31 -3.22 12.78
C VAL A 50 4.03 -3.75 14.18
N ALA A 51 4.52 -3.05 15.19
CA ALA A 51 4.29 -3.40 16.59
C ALA A 51 3.73 -2.21 17.37
N TYR A 52 2.86 -2.50 18.33
CA TYR A 52 2.13 -1.51 19.13
C TYR A 52 2.46 -1.74 20.62
N PRO A 53 3.36 -0.94 21.23
CA PRO A 53 3.73 -1.06 22.64
C PRO A 53 2.56 -0.96 23.63
N GLN A 54 1.57 -0.13 23.26
CA GLN A 54 0.41 0.22 24.04
C GLN A 54 -0.80 0.39 23.11
N ASN A 55 -1.99 0.04 23.60
CA ASN A 55 -3.27 0.18 22.89
C ASN A 55 -3.29 -0.48 21.50
N ILE A 56 -3.27 -1.82 21.44
CA ILE A 56 -3.38 -2.56 20.18
C ILE A 56 -4.81 -2.41 19.64
N PRO A 57 -5.03 -1.73 18.50
CA PRO A 57 -6.37 -1.59 17.95
C PRO A 57 -6.80 -2.93 17.34
N GLN A 58 -7.66 -3.67 18.06
CA GLN A 58 -8.18 -4.95 17.58
C GLN A 58 -9.33 -4.78 16.58
N THR A 59 -10.00 -3.63 16.61
CA THR A 59 -11.17 -3.31 15.79
C THR A 59 -11.20 -1.81 15.47
N GLU A 60 -11.82 -1.46 14.34
CA GLU A 60 -12.04 -0.07 13.92
C GLU A 60 -12.83 0.74 14.97
N LYS A 61 -13.65 0.08 15.79
CA LYS A 61 -14.39 0.71 16.90
C LYS A 61 -13.46 1.32 17.95
N HIS A 62 -12.28 0.73 18.19
CA HIS A 62 -11.31 1.34 19.11
C HIS A 62 -10.81 2.70 18.61
N LEU A 63 -10.63 2.85 17.30
CA LEU A 63 -10.24 4.11 16.68
C LEU A 63 -11.35 5.15 16.79
N LEU A 64 -12.60 4.76 16.54
CA LEU A 64 -13.76 5.66 16.67
C LEU A 64 -13.98 6.14 18.12
N ASN A 65 -13.65 5.31 19.11
CA ASN A 65 -13.74 5.66 20.52
C ASN A 65 -12.55 6.52 21.02
N GLY A 66 -11.66 6.96 20.13
CA GLY A 66 -10.49 7.77 20.49
C GLY A 66 -9.36 6.97 21.14
N ASN A 67 -9.43 5.64 21.16
CA ASN A 67 -8.37 4.79 21.67
C ASN A 67 -7.33 4.56 20.58
N PHE A 68 -6.47 5.56 20.38
CA PHE A 68 -5.36 5.50 19.45
C PHE A 68 -4.10 4.91 20.11
N PRO A 69 -3.29 4.14 19.36
CA PRO A 69 -1.96 3.76 19.81
C PRO A 69 -1.11 5.02 19.99
N LYS A 70 -0.51 5.18 21.18
CA LYS A 70 0.35 6.32 21.50
C LYS A 70 1.69 6.26 20.77
N GLU A 71 2.13 5.04 20.45
CA GLU A 71 3.41 4.76 19.83
C GLU A 71 3.25 3.58 18.88
N ILE A 72 3.94 3.62 17.74
CA ILE A 72 3.93 2.57 16.73
C ILE A 72 5.37 2.38 16.26
N HIS A 73 5.85 1.14 16.32
CA HIS A 73 7.17 0.80 15.83
C HIS A 73 7.03 0.10 14.49
N PHE A 74 7.83 0.55 13.52
CA PHE A 74 7.93 -0.08 12.21
C PHE A 74 9.30 -0.71 12.06
N HIS A 75 9.33 -1.95 11.61
CA HIS A 75 10.52 -2.60 11.09
C HIS A 75 10.29 -2.87 9.60
N VAL A 76 11.13 -2.27 8.77
CA VAL A 76 11.01 -2.33 7.31
C VAL A 76 12.30 -2.91 6.74
N GLN A 77 12.17 -3.97 5.95
CA GLN A 77 13.28 -4.58 5.24
C GLN A 77 12.95 -4.68 3.75
N ARG A 78 13.82 -4.14 2.91
CA ARG A 78 13.68 -4.20 1.44
C ARG A 78 14.50 -5.36 0.89
N TYR A 79 13.88 -6.21 0.11
CA TYR A 79 14.52 -7.29 -0.64
C TYR A 79 14.49 -6.99 -2.14
N PRO A 80 15.61 -6.60 -2.76
CA PRO A 80 15.69 -6.47 -4.22
C PRO A 80 15.26 -7.77 -4.89
N ILE A 81 14.60 -7.68 -6.04
CA ILE A 81 14.04 -8.86 -6.71
C ILE A 81 15.11 -9.91 -7.05
N ASP A 82 16.34 -9.46 -7.33
CA ASP A 82 17.52 -10.29 -7.62
C ASP A 82 17.91 -11.20 -6.44
N THR A 83 17.55 -10.83 -5.21
CA THR A 83 17.84 -11.59 -3.99
C THR A 83 16.74 -12.60 -3.63
N VAL A 84 15.59 -12.51 -4.31
CA VAL A 84 14.41 -13.33 -4.01
C VAL A 84 14.42 -14.57 -4.91
N PRO A 85 14.20 -15.79 -4.36
CA PRO A 85 14.22 -17.02 -5.15
C PRO A 85 13.27 -17.00 -6.35
N THR A 86 13.68 -17.63 -7.45
CA THR A 86 12.90 -17.68 -8.69
C THR A 86 11.92 -18.84 -8.70
N SER A 87 12.31 -19.98 -8.15
CA SER A 87 11.47 -21.18 -8.10
C SER A 87 10.28 -21.00 -7.17
N LYS A 88 9.13 -21.58 -7.54
CA LYS A 88 7.90 -21.50 -6.77
C LYS A 88 8.05 -22.12 -5.39
N GLU A 89 8.66 -23.30 -5.29
CA GLU A 89 8.85 -24.02 -4.04
C GLU A 89 9.77 -23.25 -3.10
N GLU A 90 10.87 -22.72 -3.62
CA GLU A 90 11.82 -21.89 -2.87
C GLU A 90 11.18 -20.58 -2.40
N LEU A 91 10.32 -19.98 -3.23
CA LEU A 91 9.60 -18.77 -2.88
C LEU A 91 8.55 -19.00 -1.78
N GLN A 92 7.89 -20.17 -1.78
CA GLN A 92 7.03 -20.56 -0.67
C GLN A 92 7.82 -20.72 0.63
N LEU A 93 8.99 -21.37 0.57
CA LEU A 93 9.85 -21.55 1.73
C LEU A 93 10.39 -20.20 2.23
N TRP A 94 10.81 -19.33 1.32
CA TRP A 94 11.24 -17.96 1.62
C TRP A 94 10.14 -17.18 2.35
N CYS A 95 8.90 -17.26 1.86
CA CYS A 95 7.74 -16.62 2.48
C CYS A 95 7.51 -17.15 3.90
N ARG A 96 7.53 -18.48 4.09
CA ARG A 96 7.38 -19.09 5.44
C ARG A 96 8.46 -18.61 6.40
N LYS A 97 9.72 -18.59 5.96
CA LYS A 97 10.86 -18.12 6.76
C LYS A 97 10.70 -16.66 7.19
N ARG A 98 10.20 -15.78 6.31
CA ARG A 98 9.92 -14.38 6.69
C ARG A 98 8.87 -14.28 7.79
N TRP A 99 7.85 -15.14 7.78
CA TRP A 99 6.84 -15.17 8.84
C TRP A 99 7.36 -15.73 10.16
N GLU A 100 8.22 -16.74 10.10
CA GLU A 100 8.92 -17.25 11.28
C GLU A 100 9.81 -16.17 11.93
N GLU A 101 10.58 -15.45 11.13
CA GLU A 101 11.39 -14.32 11.60
C GLU A 101 10.52 -13.19 12.20
N LYS A 102 9.33 -12.95 11.65
CA LYS A 102 8.36 -11.99 12.21
C LYS A 102 7.81 -12.44 13.55
N GLU A 103 7.46 -13.71 13.69
CA GLU A 103 6.99 -14.26 14.96
C GLU A 103 8.02 -14.02 16.05
N GLU A 104 9.28 -14.38 15.79
CA GLU A 104 10.34 -14.23 16.79
C GLU A 104 10.66 -12.76 17.07
N ARG A 105 10.66 -11.92 16.04
CA ARG A 105 10.83 -10.46 16.20
C ARG A 105 9.75 -9.86 17.09
N LEU A 106 8.49 -10.25 16.89
CA LEU A 106 7.37 -9.76 17.70
C LEU A 106 7.42 -10.35 19.11
N ARG A 107 7.80 -11.62 19.27
CA ARG A 107 8.04 -12.25 20.57
C ARG A 107 9.05 -11.44 21.38
N HIS A 108 10.24 -11.18 20.83
CA HIS A 108 11.26 -10.35 21.46
C HIS A 108 10.78 -8.92 21.75
N PHE A 109 9.98 -8.34 20.86
CA PHE A 109 9.44 -7.00 21.06
C PHE A 109 8.49 -6.94 22.26
N TYR A 110 7.56 -7.90 22.38
CA TYR A 110 6.55 -7.90 23.44
C TYR A 110 7.05 -8.46 24.77
N GLU A 111 8.01 -9.38 24.76
CA GLU A 111 8.65 -9.92 25.97
C GLU A 111 9.78 -9.02 26.50
N GLY A 112 10.46 -8.29 25.60
CA GLY A 112 11.57 -7.41 25.91
C GLY A 112 11.18 -5.94 26.13
N GLY A 113 12.15 -5.05 25.90
CA GLY A 113 12.02 -3.60 26.13
C GLY A 113 11.14 -2.83 25.13
N LYS A 114 10.25 -3.50 24.37
CA LYS A 114 9.32 -2.88 23.41
C LYS A 114 9.99 -1.99 22.36
N CYS A 115 11.16 -2.40 21.89
CA CYS A 115 11.88 -1.71 20.83
C CYS A 115 12.43 -2.75 19.86
N PHE A 116 12.38 -2.47 18.55
CA PHE A 116 13.14 -3.27 17.59
C PHE A 116 14.62 -2.94 17.79
N SER A 117 15.44 -3.97 18.03
CA SER A 117 16.88 -3.79 18.30
C SER A 117 17.53 -2.84 17.30
N ALA A 118 18.35 -1.91 17.81
CA ALA A 118 18.82 -0.68 17.17
C ALA A 118 19.80 -0.86 15.98
N THR A 119 19.87 -2.04 15.36
CA THR A 119 20.77 -2.29 14.24
C THR A 119 20.20 -1.64 12.97
N GLY A 120 20.63 -0.39 12.71
CA GLY A 120 20.29 0.36 11.50
C GLY A 120 19.01 1.18 11.62
N GLN A 121 18.94 2.10 12.59
CA GLN A 121 17.93 3.16 12.56
C GLN A 121 17.97 3.83 11.18
N SER A 122 16.90 3.69 10.40
CA SER A 122 16.68 4.60 9.30
C SER A 122 16.51 5.98 9.93
N ILE A 123 17.34 6.94 9.50
CA ILE A 123 17.17 8.34 9.87
C ILE A 123 15.86 8.76 9.23
N ILE A 124 14.77 8.67 9.99
CA ILE A 124 13.49 9.22 9.57
C ILE A 124 13.75 10.73 9.43
N PRO A 125 13.54 11.32 8.25
CA PRO A 125 13.69 12.76 8.10
C PRO A 125 12.83 13.43 9.18
N PRO A 126 13.31 14.52 9.81
CA PRO A 126 12.62 15.13 10.92
C PRO A 126 11.16 15.37 10.54
N CYS A 127 10.25 14.85 11.38
CA CYS A 127 8.83 15.04 11.22
C CYS A 127 8.56 16.54 11.02
N LYS A 128 7.70 16.90 10.05
CA LYS A 128 7.30 18.30 9.85
C LYS A 128 6.85 18.87 11.20
N SER A 129 7.25 20.10 11.52
CA SER A 129 6.89 20.73 12.79
C SER A 129 5.38 20.64 13.05
N GLU A 130 4.99 20.40 14.30
CA GLU A 130 3.59 20.31 14.72
C GLU A 130 2.76 21.52 14.22
N LEU A 131 3.37 22.71 14.25
CA LEU A 131 2.77 23.94 13.71
C LEU A 131 2.51 23.86 12.20
N ARG A 132 3.44 23.33 11.41
CA ARG A 132 3.24 23.14 9.98
C ARG A 132 2.13 22.13 9.72
N VAL A 133 2.07 21.05 10.49
CA VAL A 133 1.02 20.03 10.37
C VAL A 133 -0.34 20.63 10.72
N LEU A 134 -0.44 21.40 11.80
CA LEU A 134 -1.67 22.09 12.20
C LEU A 134 -2.12 23.10 11.14
N ALA A 135 -1.20 23.94 10.64
CA ALA A 135 -1.52 24.93 9.62
C ALA A 135 -2.06 24.26 8.34
N VAL A 136 -1.41 23.18 7.88
CA VAL A 136 -1.91 22.41 6.72
C VAL A 136 -3.30 21.84 7.01
N LYS A 137 -3.54 21.26 8.18
CA LYS A 137 -4.87 20.75 8.57
C LYS A 137 -5.93 21.84 8.54
N CYS A 138 -5.65 23.01 9.12
CA CYS A 138 -6.57 24.15 9.13
C CYS A 138 -6.86 24.66 7.73
N VAL A 139 -5.82 24.86 6.90
CA VAL A 139 -5.97 25.33 5.51
C VAL A 139 -6.77 24.33 4.69
N SER A 140 -6.49 23.02 4.82
CA SER A 140 -7.27 21.99 4.15
C SER A 140 -8.73 22.00 4.59
N LEU A 141 -9.01 22.14 5.89
CA LEU A 141 -10.38 22.19 6.40
C LEU A 141 -11.14 23.44 5.91
N LEU A 142 -10.47 24.60 5.85
CA LEU A 142 -11.04 25.81 5.28
C LEU A 142 -11.30 25.66 3.79
N TYR A 143 -10.36 25.09 3.04
CA TYR A 143 -10.54 24.83 1.61
C TYR A 143 -11.72 23.89 1.36
N TRP A 144 -11.78 22.76 2.08
CA TRP A 144 -12.84 21.77 1.91
C TRP A 144 -14.22 22.22 2.40
N THR A 145 -14.31 23.30 3.17
CA THR A 145 -15.60 23.91 3.54
C THR A 145 -15.99 25.03 2.59
N LEU A 146 -15.08 25.95 2.27
CA LEU A 146 -15.35 27.11 1.42
C LEU A 146 -15.53 26.73 -0.05
N PHE A 147 -14.75 25.79 -0.57
CA PHE A 147 -14.81 25.41 -1.98
C PHE A 147 -16.17 24.79 -2.36
N PRO A 148 -16.72 23.80 -1.64
CA PRO A 148 -18.05 23.26 -1.96
C PRO A 148 -19.15 24.30 -1.81
N LEU A 149 -19.11 25.14 -0.77
CA LEU A 149 -20.10 26.20 -0.58
C LEU A 149 -20.05 27.23 -1.72
N GLY A 150 -18.86 27.64 -2.14
CA GLY A 150 -18.66 28.53 -3.27
C GLY A 150 -19.15 27.93 -4.59
N MET A 151 -18.86 26.64 -4.83
CA MET A 151 -19.35 25.93 -6.01
C MET A 151 -20.87 25.80 -6.03
N LEU A 152 -21.49 25.50 -4.89
CA LEU A 152 -22.96 25.46 -4.76
C LEU A 152 -23.58 26.84 -5.01
N ALA A 153 -22.99 27.90 -4.45
CA ALA A 153 -23.44 29.27 -4.67
C ALA A 153 -23.31 29.67 -6.16
N LEU A 154 -22.18 29.33 -6.80
CA LEU A 154 -21.97 29.59 -8.23
C LEU A 154 -23.03 28.91 -9.10
N LEU A 155 -23.30 27.62 -8.83
CA LEU A 155 -24.35 26.85 -9.51
C LEU A 155 -25.75 27.41 -9.22
N TYR A 156 -25.99 28.01 -8.05
CA TYR A 156 -27.27 28.62 -7.71
C TYR A 156 -27.47 30.00 -8.36
N LEU A 157 -26.42 30.81 -8.48
CA LEU A 157 -26.52 32.18 -8.98
C LEU A 157 -26.47 32.24 -10.51
N TYR A 158 -25.70 31.37 -11.17
CA TYR A 158 -25.42 31.48 -12.60
C TYR A 158 -25.98 30.30 -13.40
N SER A 159 -26.95 30.59 -14.27
CA SER A 159 -27.57 29.57 -15.13
C SER A 159 -26.59 28.96 -16.15
N PHE A 160 -25.64 29.77 -16.67
CA PHE A 160 -24.60 29.28 -17.59
C PHE A 160 -23.68 28.24 -16.93
N ALA A 161 -23.33 28.45 -15.66
CA ALA A 161 -22.50 27.51 -14.91
C ALA A 161 -23.18 26.13 -14.75
N ARG A 162 -24.52 26.10 -14.61
CA ARG A 162 -25.29 24.85 -14.54
C ARG A 162 -25.20 24.06 -15.84
N TRP A 163 -25.42 24.73 -16.97
CA TRP A 163 -25.36 24.09 -18.29
C TRP A 163 -23.95 23.61 -18.63
N TYR A 164 -22.93 24.39 -18.30
CA TYR A 164 -21.53 23.97 -18.41
C TYR A 164 -21.25 22.72 -17.57
N PHE A 165 -21.68 22.70 -16.29
CA PHE A 165 -21.46 21.57 -15.41
C PHE A 165 -22.23 20.31 -15.87
N ALA A 166 -23.47 20.47 -16.34
CA ALA A 166 -24.25 19.38 -16.92
C ALA A 166 -23.59 18.82 -18.19
N ALA A 167 -23.08 19.69 -19.08
CA ALA A 167 -22.36 19.27 -20.28
C ALA A 167 -21.06 18.52 -19.93
N MET A 168 -20.31 18.97 -18.91
CA MET A 168 -19.13 18.27 -18.39
C MET A 168 -19.48 16.89 -17.84
N ILE A 169 -20.57 16.75 -17.06
CA ILE A 169 -21.04 15.46 -16.57
C ILE A 169 -21.35 14.53 -17.73
N ILE A 170 -22.12 15.00 -18.72
CA ILE A 170 -22.46 14.20 -19.91
C ILE A 170 -21.20 13.77 -20.65
N PHE A 171 -20.26 14.69 -20.85
CA PHE A 171 -18.97 14.40 -21.49
C PHE A 171 -18.19 13.31 -20.74
N PHE A 172 -18.02 13.43 -19.42
CA PHE A 172 -17.27 12.43 -18.65
C PHE A 172 -17.98 11.08 -18.56
N VAL A 173 -19.30 11.06 -18.44
CA VAL A 173 -20.09 9.81 -18.46
C VAL A 173 -19.98 9.13 -19.83
N ALA A 174 -20.12 9.90 -20.92
CA ALA A 174 -19.94 9.39 -22.27
C ALA A 174 -18.52 8.85 -22.47
N GLN A 175 -17.50 9.59 -22.04
CA GLN A 175 -16.11 9.16 -22.11
C GLN A 175 -15.87 7.87 -21.31
N GLN A 176 -16.43 7.75 -20.11
CA GLN A 176 -16.33 6.52 -19.31
C GLN A 176 -17.00 5.34 -20.00
N LYS A 177 -18.16 5.54 -20.64
CA LYS A 177 -18.90 4.49 -21.35
C LYS A 177 -18.20 4.05 -22.64
N ILE A 178 -17.60 4.98 -23.38
CA ILE A 178 -16.98 4.70 -24.68
C ILE A 178 -15.55 4.17 -24.50
N PHE A 179 -14.75 4.78 -23.63
CA PHE A 179 -13.32 4.51 -23.51
C PHE A 179 -12.93 3.80 -22.20
N GLY A 180 -13.89 3.53 -21.32
CA GLY A 180 -13.65 2.89 -20.02
C GLY A 180 -13.03 3.80 -18.96
N GLY A 181 -12.81 5.09 -19.27
CA GLY A 181 -12.23 6.08 -18.36
C GLY A 181 -10.95 6.73 -18.93
N LEU A 182 -10.49 7.82 -18.29
CA LEU A 182 -9.26 8.51 -18.68
C LEU A 182 -8.02 7.62 -18.53
N GLU A 183 -7.99 6.77 -17.50
CA GLU A 183 -6.84 5.92 -17.20
C GLU A 183 -6.51 4.96 -18.35
N LEU A 184 -7.53 4.41 -19.04
CA LEU A 184 -7.33 3.50 -20.17
C LEU A 184 -6.81 4.24 -21.41
N ILE A 185 -7.26 5.47 -21.65
CA ILE A 185 -6.74 6.34 -22.71
C ILE A 185 -5.29 6.69 -22.41
N GLU A 186 -4.98 7.09 -21.17
CA GLU A 186 -3.62 7.39 -20.74
C GLU A 186 -2.70 6.17 -20.87
N LEU A 187 -3.16 4.99 -20.45
CA LEU A 187 -2.42 3.74 -20.59
C LEU A 187 -2.19 3.38 -22.06
N ALA A 188 -3.17 3.62 -22.94
CA ALA A 188 -3.05 3.40 -24.38
C ALA A 188 -2.04 4.37 -25.01
N CYS A 189 -2.10 5.65 -24.66
CA CYS A 189 -1.12 6.65 -25.07
C CYS A 189 0.28 6.27 -24.58
N HIS A 190 0.44 5.90 -23.32
CA HIS A 190 1.73 5.50 -22.76
C HIS A 190 2.30 4.26 -23.47
N ARG A 191 1.48 3.24 -23.74
CA ARG A 191 1.89 2.06 -24.52
C ARG A 191 2.28 2.43 -25.94
N TYR A 192 1.56 3.35 -26.58
CA TYR A 192 1.87 3.84 -27.93
C TYR A 192 3.23 4.56 -27.98
N PHE A 193 3.45 5.52 -27.07
CA PHE A 193 4.72 6.25 -26.97
C PHE A 193 5.89 5.32 -26.63
N LYS A 194 5.72 4.39 -25.68
CA LYS A 194 6.75 3.39 -25.35
C LYS A 194 7.10 2.49 -26.54
N LYS A 195 6.11 2.13 -27.37
CA LYS A 195 6.33 1.36 -28.61
C LYS A 195 7.12 2.16 -29.65
N GLN A 196 6.81 3.44 -29.84
CA GLN A 196 7.56 4.30 -30.75
C GLN A 196 9.02 4.49 -30.31
N GLN A 197 9.25 4.73 -29.02
CA GLN A 197 10.60 4.90 -28.47
C GLN A 197 11.45 3.64 -28.68
N LYS A 198 10.88 2.46 -28.43
CA LYS A 198 11.55 1.18 -28.69
C LYS A 198 11.87 0.97 -30.18
N PHE A 199 10.99 1.44 -31.08
CA PHE A 199 11.23 1.39 -32.52
C PHE A 199 12.40 2.31 -32.94
N HIS A 200 12.47 3.50 -32.35
CA HIS A 200 13.54 4.46 -32.59
C HIS A 200 14.90 3.95 -32.10
N ASP A 201 14.95 3.37 -30.89
CA ASP A 201 16.18 2.79 -30.33
C ASP A 201 16.68 1.58 -31.12
N THR A 202 15.76 0.75 -31.63
CA THR A 202 16.13 -0.40 -32.47
C THR A 202 16.72 0.05 -33.81
N LYS A 203 16.18 1.12 -34.41
CA LYS A 203 16.68 1.69 -35.67
C LYS A 203 18.07 2.31 -35.51
N ILE A 204 18.34 2.95 -34.37
CA ILE A 204 19.68 3.51 -34.06
C ILE A 204 20.72 2.39 -33.89
N LYS A 205 20.37 1.28 -33.24
CA LYS A 205 21.29 0.14 -33.05
C LYS A 205 21.59 -0.68 -34.31
N SER A 206 20.79 -0.51 -35.38
CA SER A 206 20.98 -1.20 -36.66
C SER A 206 21.79 -0.42 -37.70
N CYS A 207 22.21 0.81 -37.37
CA CYS A 207 23.13 1.63 -38.16
C CYS A 207 24.52 1.59 -37.52
#